data_AF-A0A9E1UGA0-F1
#
_entry.id   AF-A0A9E1UGA0-F1
#
_cell.length_a   1.000
_cell.length_b   1.000
_cell.length_c   1.000
_cell.angle_alpha   90.00
_cell.angle_beta   90.00
_cell.angle_gamma   90.00
#
_symmetry.space_group_name_H-M   'P 1'
#
loop_
_entity.id
_entity.type
_entity.pdbx_description
1 polymer ?
#
loop_
_entity_poly.entity_id
_entity_poly.type
_entity_poly.pdbx_seq_one_letter_code
_entity_poly.pdbx_strand_id
1 'polypeptide(L)'
;MGIEDGQDQQPSQDDLEQFAQENSPEELEQTEARKDELEAQYEERQLEVAEKAERLQEKIKQKELELEEVVEQLEELETQLTEKQLKTMSKIFNLSEIRALREKIGSETMKADDLQREFDGMWVLYDNLQKESRSRVEINEAEKMVGEFYTDQTEQLEAREQEKRARDVTEVSKKHDAVFTHALLNFKEKGGQFSVIRPGVKWKLMLEAFLARKGVVAAATVRPGFEDSEGKRDEAFFDIGILLRGGEIQDAHGYDSGTVVSGGERASSWAKSGSGDTEKKVKDAIITEKKAGKGEHNEITIRKPEAAGLFITSDIYRVVKDDRFTEGGNRNLVEEVLEQGGKLQMPVYYHDKSDGQYYLVEGVEEEELEVQPDDLKYTNTDIYKSFHSDDCLVTVLERNDFTENISRVKIKRIKRAEQPVSIDQILSGGLDIPDIDKEEMTANILEGEVFRLDLEDRKYFDAHSFGEGLYGNFSDHFQPEDGGYARIDEYTSDKASEPCIDFDSHLKGVLEFVDNAKKYAEGARERNKKGYEIMGKKIGWHLRGLAKAAEAKGDTENYKRALELARTIVEDEEYKTLMESRVDEDGSFKLKKEDLKSENIVSSS
;
A
#
# COMPACT_ATOMS: atom_id res chain seq x y z
N MET A 1 -3.60 -30.69 -13.81
CA MET A 1 -2.91 -30.99 -12.54
C MET A 1 -3.80 -30.46 -11.45
N GLY A 2 -4.06 -31.27 -10.41
CA GLY A 2 -5.14 -31.05 -9.45
C GLY A 2 -5.04 -29.70 -8.76
N ILE A 3 -6.13 -28.96 -8.79
CA ILE A 3 -6.38 -27.87 -7.84
C ILE A 3 -6.75 -28.61 -6.56
N GLU A 4 -5.83 -28.70 -5.62
CA GLU A 4 -6.18 -29.03 -4.25
C GLU A 4 -6.98 -27.84 -3.73
N ASP A 5 -8.28 -28.06 -3.53
CA ASP A 5 -9.12 -27.20 -2.71
C ASP A 5 -8.35 -26.94 -1.41
N GLY A 6 -7.99 -25.68 -1.17
CA GLY A 6 -7.42 -25.23 0.08
C GLY A 6 -8.44 -25.48 1.18
N GLN A 7 -8.39 -26.67 1.77
CA GLN A 7 -9.07 -26.95 3.02
C GLN A 7 -8.54 -25.94 4.03
N ASP A 8 -9.46 -25.23 4.70
CA ASP A 8 -9.20 -24.44 5.89
C ASP A 8 -8.41 -25.32 6.88
N GLN A 9 -7.09 -25.27 6.78
CA GLN A 9 -6.22 -25.83 7.79
C GLN A 9 -6.38 -24.93 8.99
N GLN A 10 -6.94 -25.48 10.07
CA GLN A 10 -6.98 -24.77 11.33
C GLN A 10 -5.57 -24.25 11.65
N PRO A 11 -5.45 -23.00 12.14
CA PRO A 11 -4.16 -22.44 12.50
C PRO A 11 -3.41 -23.39 13.43
N SER A 12 -2.10 -23.53 13.24
CA SER A 12 -1.34 -24.37 14.16
C SER A 12 -1.32 -23.75 15.55
N GLN A 13 -1.08 -24.56 16.58
CA GLN A 13 -0.98 -24.06 17.96
C GLN A 13 0.13 -22.99 18.09
N ASP A 14 1.25 -23.18 17.38
CA ASP A 14 2.37 -22.24 17.37
C ASP A 14 1.96 -20.89 16.76
N ASP A 15 1.13 -20.90 15.69
CA ASP A 15 0.61 -19.68 15.06
C ASP A 15 -0.33 -18.91 16.00
N LEU A 16 -1.16 -19.64 16.76
CA LEU A 16 -2.08 -19.05 17.75
C LEU A 16 -1.33 -18.46 18.95
N GLU A 17 -0.30 -19.15 19.44
CA GLU A 17 0.56 -18.65 20.52
C GLU A 17 1.28 -17.38 20.10
N GLN A 18 1.86 -17.36 18.88
CA GLN A 18 2.50 -16.16 18.36
C GLN A 18 1.50 -15.01 18.17
N PHE A 19 0.31 -15.30 17.61
CA PHE A 19 -0.74 -14.30 17.43
C PHE A 19 -1.20 -13.69 18.77
N ALA A 20 -1.42 -14.54 19.78
CA ALA A 20 -1.83 -14.12 21.12
C ALA A 20 -0.75 -13.26 21.80
N GLN A 21 0.53 -13.63 21.69
CA GLN A 21 1.64 -12.83 22.22
C GLN A 21 1.73 -11.45 21.56
N GLU A 22 1.48 -11.36 20.26
CA GLU A 22 1.55 -10.10 19.51
C GLU A 22 0.33 -9.18 19.74
N ASN A 23 -0.86 -9.75 19.94
CA ASN A 23 -2.13 -9.00 19.89
C ASN A 23 -2.89 -8.94 21.21
N SER A 24 -2.75 -9.95 22.06
CA SER A 24 -3.42 -10.08 23.36
C SER A 24 -2.45 -10.47 24.50
N PRO A 25 -1.27 -9.83 24.64
CA PRO A 25 -0.27 -10.26 25.63
C PRO A 25 -0.78 -10.18 27.09
N GLU A 26 -1.58 -9.17 27.42
CA GLU A 26 -2.15 -9.02 28.76
C GLU A 26 -3.19 -10.09 29.08
N GLU A 27 -4.02 -10.49 28.11
CA GLU A 27 -5.03 -11.55 28.28
C GLU A 27 -4.36 -12.92 28.36
N LEU A 28 -3.30 -13.15 27.59
CA LEU A 28 -2.47 -14.35 27.66
C LEU A 28 -1.83 -14.48 29.05
N GLU A 29 -1.16 -13.44 29.55
CA GLU A 29 -0.54 -13.42 30.88
C GLU A 29 -1.58 -13.68 31.98
N GLN A 30 -2.77 -13.07 31.89
CA GLN A 30 -3.85 -13.30 32.85
C GLN A 30 -4.37 -14.74 32.81
N THR A 31 -4.51 -15.31 31.62
CA THR A 31 -4.98 -16.69 31.42
C THR A 31 -3.96 -17.69 31.98
N GLU A 32 -2.67 -17.50 31.70
CA GLU A 32 -1.58 -18.32 32.23
C GLU A 32 -1.47 -18.20 33.76
N ALA A 33 -1.48 -16.98 34.30
CA ALA A 33 -1.42 -16.77 35.74
C ALA A 33 -2.61 -17.40 36.47
N ARG A 34 -3.80 -17.32 35.90
CA ARG A 34 -5.00 -17.92 36.47
C ARG A 34 -5.00 -19.44 36.37
N LYS A 35 -4.47 -20.00 35.28
CA LYS A 35 -4.23 -21.45 35.14
C LYS A 35 -3.28 -21.94 36.24
N ASP A 36 -2.15 -21.27 36.43
CA ASP A 36 -1.18 -21.62 37.47
C ASP A 36 -1.79 -21.53 38.88
N GLU A 37 -2.64 -20.52 39.13
CA GLU A 37 -3.38 -20.39 40.40
C GLU A 37 -4.34 -21.58 40.63
N LEU A 38 -5.08 -22.01 39.61
CA LEU A 38 -5.99 -23.15 39.71
C LEU A 38 -5.25 -24.48 39.87
N GLU A 39 -4.11 -24.65 39.19
CA GLU A 39 -3.23 -25.82 39.37
C GLU A 39 -2.66 -25.86 40.79
N ALA A 40 -2.23 -24.71 41.34
CA ALA A 40 -1.77 -24.62 42.72
C ALA A 40 -2.89 -24.92 43.73
N GLN A 41 -4.10 -24.41 43.51
CA GLN A 41 -5.28 -24.72 44.34
C GLN A 41 -5.63 -26.21 44.31
N TYR A 42 -5.53 -26.84 43.14
CA TYR A 42 -5.70 -28.28 43.00
C TYR A 42 -4.68 -29.04 43.84
N GLU A 43 -3.39 -28.72 43.71
CA GLU A 43 -2.31 -29.37 44.46
C GLU A 43 -2.46 -29.18 45.98
N GLU A 44 -2.76 -27.97 46.44
CA GLU A 44 -2.98 -27.67 47.87
C GLU A 44 -4.13 -28.50 48.43
N ARG A 45 -5.26 -28.56 47.70
CA ARG A 45 -6.42 -29.36 48.10
C ARG A 45 -6.10 -30.86 48.10
N GLN A 46 -5.37 -31.37 47.12
CA GLN A 46 -4.94 -32.78 47.10
C GLN A 46 -4.11 -33.12 48.33
N LEU A 47 -3.20 -32.22 48.72
CA LEU A 47 -2.37 -32.38 49.91
C LEU A 47 -3.21 -32.34 51.19
N GLU A 48 -4.14 -31.38 51.30
CA GLU A 48 -5.04 -31.28 52.46
C GLU A 48 -5.94 -32.53 52.61
N VAL A 49 -6.50 -33.02 51.50
CA VAL A 49 -7.32 -34.24 51.48
C VAL A 49 -6.48 -35.46 51.85
N ALA A 50 -5.25 -35.57 51.35
CA ALA A 50 -4.34 -36.66 51.69
C ALA A 50 -4.00 -36.66 53.19
N GLU A 51 -3.66 -35.52 53.77
CA GLU A 51 -3.39 -35.40 55.21
C GLU A 51 -4.61 -35.76 56.07
N LYS A 52 -5.81 -35.28 55.68
CA LYS A 52 -7.06 -35.62 56.37
C LYS A 52 -7.34 -37.12 56.29
N ALA A 53 -7.14 -37.72 55.11
CA ALA A 53 -7.36 -39.14 54.90
C ALA A 53 -6.39 -40.00 55.72
N GLU A 54 -5.10 -39.63 55.79
CA GLU A 54 -4.10 -40.33 56.60
C GLU A 54 -4.43 -40.26 58.09
N ARG A 55 -4.76 -39.06 58.61
CA ARG A 55 -5.18 -38.89 60.02
C ARG A 55 -6.43 -39.68 60.34
N LEU A 56 -7.39 -39.74 59.42
CA LEU A 56 -8.64 -40.48 59.61
C LEU A 56 -8.39 -41.99 59.57
N GLN A 57 -7.52 -42.46 58.67
CA GLN A 57 -7.11 -43.86 58.59
C GLN A 57 -6.44 -44.33 59.88
N GLU A 58 -5.60 -43.49 60.49
CA GLU A 58 -4.97 -43.80 61.78
C GLU A 58 -6.02 -43.90 62.90
N LYS A 59 -7.02 -42.99 62.93
CA LYS A 59 -8.13 -43.07 63.88
C LYS A 59 -9.01 -44.30 63.68
N ILE A 60 -9.28 -44.67 62.43
CA ILE A 60 -10.03 -45.89 62.08
C ILE A 60 -9.30 -47.11 62.65
N LYS A 61 -7.98 -47.23 62.44
CA LYS A 61 -7.17 -48.34 63.01
C LYS A 61 -7.20 -48.37 64.53
N GLN A 62 -7.10 -47.22 65.19
CA GLN A 62 -7.19 -47.16 66.66
C GLN A 62 -8.56 -47.62 67.16
N LYS A 63 -9.63 -47.19 66.50
CA LYS A 63 -11.00 -47.59 66.84
C LYS A 63 -11.31 -49.05 66.53
N GLU A 64 -10.72 -49.59 65.47
CA GLU A 64 -10.77 -51.02 65.14
C GLU A 64 -10.16 -51.86 66.27
N LEU A 65 -8.97 -51.48 66.75
CA LEU A 65 -8.31 -52.14 67.88
C LEU A 65 -9.11 -52.04 69.19
N GLU A 66 -9.67 -50.86 69.49
CA GLU A 66 -10.54 -50.67 70.66
C GLU A 66 -11.79 -51.57 70.59
N LEU A 67 -12.41 -51.68 69.41
CA LEU A 67 -13.57 -52.51 69.18
C LEU A 67 -13.21 -54.00 69.31
N GLU A 68 -12.11 -54.44 68.72
CA GLU A 68 -11.61 -55.82 68.85
C GLU A 68 -11.38 -56.20 70.32
N GLU A 69 -10.78 -55.31 71.12
CA GLU A 69 -10.55 -55.55 72.56
C GLU A 69 -11.88 -55.69 73.33
N VAL A 70 -12.87 -54.84 73.06
CA VAL A 70 -14.19 -54.91 73.71
C VAL A 70 -14.94 -56.17 73.29
N VAL A 71 -14.84 -56.59 72.02
CA VAL A 71 -15.45 -57.82 71.52
C VAL A 71 -14.81 -59.05 72.17
N GLU A 72 -13.48 -59.09 72.30
CA GLU A 72 -12.78 -60.19 73.00
C GLU A 72 -13.20 -60.26 74.48
N GLN A 73 -13.32 -59.12 75.15
CA GLN A 73 -13.82 -59.06 76.54
C GLN A 73 -15.27 -59.56 76.65
N LEU A 74 -16.13 -59.25 75.66
CA LEU A 74 -17.50 -59.77 75.61
C LEU A 74 -17.52 -61.29 75.47
N GLU A 75 -16.72 -61.86 74.57
CA GLU A 75 -16.61 -63.31 74.40
C GLU A 75 -16.13 -64.01 75.69
N GLU A 76 -15.16 -63.42 76.40
CA GLU A 76 -14.71 -63.94 77.69
C GLU A 76 -15.81 -63.88 78.75
N LEU A 77 -16.52 -62.76 78.88
CA LEU A 77 -17.62 -62.59 79.83
C LEU A 77 -18.79 -63.53 79.55
N GLU A 78 -19.13 -63.75 78.27
CA GLU A 78 -20.16 -64.70 77.85
C GLU A 78 -19.76 -66.15 78.16
N THR A 79 -18.48 -66.48 77.96
CA THR A 79 -17.92 -67.79 78.34
C THR A 79 -18.03 -68.01 79.85
N GLN A 80 -17.59 -67.04 80.67
CA GLN A 80 -17.70 -67.09 82.14
C GLN A 80 -19.15 -67.20 82.61
N LEU A 81 -20.07 -66.47 81.97
CA LEU A 81 -21.50 -66.54 82.27
C LEU A 81 -22.05 -67.95 81.99
N THR A 82 -21.67 -68.54 80.86
CA THR A 82 -22.10 -69.88 80.44
C THR A 82 -21.57 -70.96 81.39
N GLU A 83 -20.30 -70.89 81.77
CA GLU A 83 -19.69 -71.80 82.75
C GLU A 83 -20.38 -71.73 84.12
N LYS A 84 -20.70 -70.53 84.61
CA LYS A 84 -21.40 -70.35 85.89
C LYS A 84 -22.86 -70.81 85.84
N GLN A 85 -23.52 -70.76 84.68
CA GLN A 85 -24.88 -71.26 84.50
C GLN A 85 -24.97 -72.80 84.42
N LEU A 86 -23.92 -73.48 83.96
CA LEU A 86 -23.89 -74.95 83.81
C LEU A 86 -23.67 -75.72 85.12
N LYS A 87 -23.04 -75.13 86.14
CA LYS A 87 -22.84 -75.78 87.47
C LYS A 87 -24.15 -75.85 88.28
N THR A 88 -24.80 -77.02 88.27
CA THR A 88 -26.18 -77.23 88.74
C THR A 88 -26.40 -76.99 90.25
N MET A 89 -25.38 -77.19 91.11
CA MET A 89 -25.46 -76.97 92.57
C MET A 89 -25.16 -75.53 93.02
N SER A 90 -24.70 -74.65 92.12
CA SER A 90 -24.33 -73.26 92.45
C SER A 90 -25.33 -72.21 91.94
N LYS A 91 -26.43 -72.61 91.27
CA LYS A 91 -27.45 -71.67 90.76
C LYS A 91 -28.14 -70.84 91.86
N ILE A 92 -28.23 -71.36 93.08
CA ILE A 92 -28.84 -70.66 94.23
C ILE A 92 -27.83 -69.73 94.92
N PHE A 93 -26.54 -70.07 94.92
CA PHE A 93 -25.48 -69.27 95.58
C PHE A 93 -24.80 -68.24 94.65
N ASN A 94 -24.84 -68.42 93.33
CA ASN A 94 -24.15 -67.54 92.36
C ASN A 94 -25.10 -66.53 91.67
N LEU A 95 -26.32 -66.35 92.18
CA LEU A 95 -27.35 -65.50 91.57
C LEU A 95 -26.92 -64.02 91.48
N SER A 96 -26.19 -63.52 92.48
CA SER A 96 -25.62 -62.17 92.48
C SER A 96 -24.50 -62.02 91.45
N GLU A 97 -23.62 -63.01 91.32
CA GLU A 97 -22.51 -63.01 90.36
C GLU A 97 -23.00 -63.12 88.91
N ILE A 98 -24.00 -63.97 88.65
CA ILE A 98 -24.64 -64.08 87.33
C ILE A 98 -25.32 -62.76 86.94
N ARG A 99 -25.95 -62.07 87.90
CA ARG A 99 -26.56 -60.76 87.65
C ARG A 99 -25.50 -59.70 87.34
N ALA A 100 -24.41 -59.67 88.10
CA ALA A 100 -23.28 -58.76 87.85
C ALA A 100 -22.62 -59.02 86.49
N LEU A 101 -22.43 -60.28 86.09
CA LEU A 101 -21.90 -60.64 84.77
C LEU A 101 -22.83 -60.18 83.64
N ARG A 102 -24.15 -60.37 83.78
CA ARG A 102 -25.12 -59.88 82.78
C ARG A 102 -25.14 -58.36 82.66
N GLU A 103 -25.03 -57.66 83.79
CA GLU A 103 -24.98 -56.20 83.81
C GLU A 103 -23.69 -55.69 83.16
N LYS A 104 -22.55 -56.37 83.40
CA LYS A 104 -21.28 -56.09 82.75
C LYS A 104 -21.29 -56.38 81.25
N ILE A 105 -21.85 -57.53 80.82
CA ILE A 105 -22.06 -57.84 79.39
C ILE A 105 -22.92 -56.75 78.75
N GLY A 106 -24.06 -56.39 79.35
CA GLY A 106 -24.92 -55.33 78.82
C GLY A 106 -24.19 -53.99 78.66
N SER A 107 -23.32 -53.62 79.62
CA SER A 107 -22.50 -52.42 79.52
C SER A 107 -21.44 -52.50 78.41
N GLU A 108 -20.76 -53.64 78.25
CA GLU A 108 -19.75 -53.80 77.20
C GLU A 108 -20.39 -53.93 75.80
N THR A 109 -21.57 -54.54 75.68
CA THR A 109 -22.34 -54.58 74.42
C THR A 109 -22.72 -53.16 73.99
N MET A 110 -23.18 -52.31 74.91
CA MET A 110 -23.47 -50.91 74.59
C MET A 110 -22.22 -50.15 74.13
N LYS A 111 -21.06 -50.41 74.73
CA LYS A 111 -19.80 -49.81 74.28
C LYS A 111 -19.38 -50.32 72.90
N ALA A 112 -19.52 -51.62 72.63
CA ALA A 112 -19.23 -52.19 71.31
C ALA A 112 -20.14 -51.58 70.23
N ASP A 113 -21.44 -51.45 70.50
CA ASP A 113 -22.40 -50.82 69.59
C ASP A 113 -22.05 -49.34 69.32
N ASP A 114 -21.64 -48.59 70.35
CA ASP A 114 -21.22 -47.20 70.21
C ASP A 114 -19.91 -47.08 69.41
N LEU A 115 -18.91 -47.93 69.68
CA LEU A 115 -17.67 -47.99 68.92
C LEU A 115 -17.90 -48.39 67.45
N GLN A 116 -18.78 -49.35 67.18
CA GLN A 116 -19.14 -49.75 65.81
C GLN A 116 -19.78 -48.57 65.05
N ARG A 117 -20.66 -47.80 65.68
CA ARG A 117 -21.25 -46.60 65.06
C ARG A 117 -20.21 -45.53 64.76
N GLU A 118 -19.27 -45.30 65.68
CA GLU A 118 -18.16 -44.37 65.46
C GLU A 118 -17.30 -44.82 64.28
N PHE A 119 -16.95 -46.12 64.23
CA PHE A 119 -16.17 -46.73 63.16
C PHE A 119 -16.85 -46.59 61.79
N ASP A 120 -18.14 -46.94 61.69
CA ASP A 120 -18.92 -46.79 60.46
C ASP A 120 -18.97 -45.31 60.01
N GLY A 121 -19.16 -44.39 60.96
CA GLY A 121 -19.14 -42.95 60.70
C GLY A 121 -17.79 -42.45 60.16
N MET A 122 -16.68 -42.97 60.67
CA MET A 122 -15.34 -42.64 60.17
C MET A 122 -15.09 -43.20 58.77
N TRP A 123 -15.56 -44.42 58.47
CA TRP A 123 -15.45 -44.99 57.12
C TRP A 123 -16.20 -44.18 56.07
N VAL A 124 -17.41 -43.69 56.40
CA VAL A 124 -18.17 -42.80 55.50
C VAL A 124 -17.39 -41.51 55.21
N LEU A 125 -16.76 -40.91 56.23
CA LEU A 125 -15.92 -39.73 56.05
C LEU A 125 -14.69 -40.04 55.18
N TYR A 126 -14.08 -41.21 55.35
CA TYR A 126 -12.92 -41.62 54.55
C TYR A 126 -13.30 -41.84 53.08
N ASP A 127 -14.44 -42.48 52.80
CA ASP A 127 -14.95 -42.64 51.43
C ASP A 127 -15.25 -41.29 50.76
N ASN A 128 -15.78 -40.32 51.51
CA ASN A 128 -16.01 -38.96 51.00
C ASN A 128 -14.69 -38.25 50.65
N LEU A 129 -13.65 -38.37 51.49
CA LEU A 129 -12.32 -37.83 51.20
C LEU A 129 -11.69 -38.49 49.96
N GLN A 130 -11.88 -39.80 49.77
CA GLN A 130 -11.42 -40.50 48.56
C GLN A 130 -12.16 -40.07 47.28
N LYS A 131 -13.42 -39.66 47.39
CA LYS A 131 -14.15 -39.04 46.27
C LYS A 131 -13.64 -37.63 45.99
N GLU A 132 -13.36 -36.87 47.03
CA GLU A 132 -12.82 -35.51 46.92
C GLU A 132 -11.41 -35.50 46.31
N SER A 133 -10.54 -36.45 46.67
CA SER A 133 -9.20 -36.58 46.06
C SER A 133 -9.25 -36.87 44.56
N ARG A 134 -10.31 -37.51 44.06
CA ARG A 134 -10.51 -37.77 42.63
C ARG A 134 -11.15 -36.61 41.87
N SER A 135 -11.64 -35.59 42.58
CA SER A 135 -12.26 -34.43 41.98
C SER A 135 -11.21 -33.63 41.19
N ARG A 136 -11.45 -33.35 39.91
CA ARG A 136 -10.58 -32.53 39.04
C ARG A 136 -11.22 -31.17 38.71
N VAL A 137 -12.01 -30.62 39.63
CA VAL A 137 -12.82 -29.42 39.36
C VAL A 137 -11.96 -28.25 38.89
N GLU A 138 -10.87 -27.94 39.60
CA GLU A 138 -9.98 -26.82 39.28
C GLU A 138 -9.21 -27.05 37.98
N ILE A 139 -8.76 -28.28 37.73
CA ILE A 139 -8.06 -28.64 36.48
C ILE A 139 -9.01 -28.55 35.28
N ASN A 140 -10.25 -29.04 35.42
CA ASN A 140 -11.24 -28.93 34.35
C ASN A 140 -11.63 -27.46 34.10
N GLU A 141 -11.64 -26.62 35.13
CA GLU A 141 -11.86 -25.17 34.99
C GLU A 141 -10.69 -24.50 34.25
N ALA A 142 -9.45 -24.87 34.58
CA ALA A 142 -8.25 -24.38 33.89
C ALA A 142 -8.21 -24.82 32.41
N GLU A 143 -8.45 -26.11 32.12
CA GLU A 143 -8.53 -26.64 30.76
C GLU A 143 -9.61 -25.93 29.94
N LYS A 144 -10.79 -25.69 30.54
CA LYS A 144 -11.89 -24.99 29.89
C LYS A 144 -11.53 -23.54 29.56
N MET A 145 -10.95 -22.81 30.51
CA MET A 145 -10.56 -21.40 30.34
C MET A 145 -9.50 -21.23 29.26
N VAL A 146 -8.46 -22.08 29.27
CA VAL A 146 -7.42 -22.08 28.22
C VAL A 146 -8.05 -22.40 26.86
N GLY A 147 -8.97 -23.37 26.81
CA GLY A 147 -9.71 -23.71 25.60
C GLY A 147 -10.56 -22.56 25.06
N GLU A 148 -11.29 -21.85 25.93
CA GLU A 148 -12.09 -20.66 25.57
C GLU A 148 -11.18 -19.55 25.04
N PHE A 149 -10.07 -19.25 25.71
CA PHE A 149 -9.09 -18.26 25.26
C PHE A 149 -8.58 -18.54 23.84
N TYR A 150 -8.09 -19.75 23.56
CA TYR A 150 -7.57 -20.09 22.24
C TYR A 150 -8.66 -20.21 21.17
N THR A 151 -9.90 -20.51 21.55
CA THR A 151 -11.05 -20.44 20.63
C THR A 151 -11.27 -18.99 20.19
N ASP A 152 -11.29 -18.04 21.12
CA ASP A 152 -11.43 -16.62 20.82
C ASP A 152 -10.26 -16.10 19.95
N GLN A 153 -9.01 -16.53 20.24
CA GLN A 153 -7.85 -16.17 19.42
C GLN A 153 -7.95 -16.74 17.99
N THR A 154 -8.50 -17.94 17.83
CA THR A 154 -8.73 -18.55 16.51
C THR A 154 -9.72 -17.72 15.70
N GLU A 155 -10.87 -17.36 16.29
CA GLU A 155 -11.87 -16.52 15.62
C GLU A 155 -11.31 -15.14 15.23
N GLN A 156 -10.49 -14.54 16.10
CA GLN A 156 -9.84 -13.26 15.81
C GLN A 156 -8.78 -13.36 14.71
N LEU A 157 -7.98 -14.43 14.71
CA LEU A 157 -6.99 -14.68 13.67
C LEU A 157 -7.67 -14.89 12.32
N GLU A 158 -8.69 -15.75 12.26
CA GLU A 158 -9.49 -16.00 11.05
C GLU A 158 -10.13 -14.70 10.54
N ALA A 159 -10.74 -13.90 11.42
CA ALA A 159 -11.32 -12.61 11.04
C ALA A 159 -10.28 -11.65 10.47
N ARG A 160 -9.07 -11.62 11.05
CA ARG A 160 -7.96 -10.79 10.56
C ARG A 160 -7.42 -11.27 9.23
N GLU A 161 -7.31 -12.58 9.02
CA GLU A 161 -6.90 -13.14 7.73
C GLU A 161 -7.94 -12.87 6.64
N GLN A 162 -9.22 -12.99 6.97
CA GLN A 162 -10.32 -12.61 6.08
C GLN A 162 -10.25 -11.11 5.74
N GLU A 163 -10.01 -10.23 6.73
CA GLU A 163 -9.84 -8.79 6.48
C GLU A 163 -8.61 -8.51 5.59
N LYS A 164 -7.48 -9.18 5.83
CA LYS A 164 -6.29 -9.08 4.97
C LYS A 164 -6.60 -9.51 3.53
N ARG A 165 -7.24 -10.67 3.33
CA ARG A 165 -7.64 -11.16 2.00
C ARG A 165 -8.64 -10.21 1.32
N ALA A 166 -9.57 -9.64 2.08
CA ALA A 166 -10.55 -8.67 1.55
C ALA A 166 -9.92 -7.32 1.14
N ARG A 167 -8.70 -7.04 1.58
CA ARG A 167 -7.93 -5.83 1.23
C ARG A 167 -6.77 -6.08 0.28
N ASP A 168 -6.37 -7.32 0.08
CA ASP A 168 -5.29 -7.65 -0.85
C ASP A 168 -5.76 -7.46 -2.29
N VAL A 169 -5.02 -6.65 -3.05
CA VAL A 169 -5.37 -6.32 -4.44
C VAL A 169 -5.46 -7.56 -5.32
N THR A 170 -4.61 -8.55 -5.11
CA THR A 170 -4.58 -9.78 -5.92
C THR A 170 -5.83 -10.61 -5.67
N GLU A 171 -6.19 -10.80 -4.41
CA GLU A 171 -7.37 -11.57 -4.02
C GLU A 171 -8.67 -10.85 -4.43
N VAL A 172 -8.74 -9.53 -4.24
CA VAL A 172 -9.87 -8.71 -4.68
C VAL A 172 -10.01 -8.72 -6.20
N SER A 173 -8.90 -8.67 -6.94
CA SER A 173 -8.91 -8.73 -8.41
C SER A 173 -9.56 -10.02 -8.93
N LYS A 174 -9.16 -11.17 -8.36
CA LYS A 174 -9.73 -12.47 -8.70
C LYS A 174 -11.18 -12.59 -8.29
N LYS A 175 -11.52 -12.15 -7.08
CA LYS A 175 -12.88 -12.27 -6.52
C LYS A 175 -13.92 -11.48 -7.31
N HIS A 176 -13.53 -10.34 -7.89
CA HIS A 176 -14.43 -9.41 -8.56
C HIS A 176 -14.24 -9.33 -10.08
N ASP A 177 -13.45 -10.23 -10.65
CA ASP A 177 -13.07 -10.22 -12.07
C ASP A 177 -12.64 -8.81 -12.55
N ALA A 178 -11.81 -8.15 -11.74
CA ALA A 178 -11.41 -6.77 -11.95
C ALA A 178 -9.88 -6.63 -11.94
N VAL A 179 -9.35 -5.78 -12.81
CA VAL A 179 -7.94 -5.41 -12.83
C VAL A 179 -7.80 -4.00 -12.29
N PHE A 180 -6.87 -3.81 -11.36
CA PHE A 180 -6.53 -2.50 -10.81
C PHE A 180 -5.53 -1.78 -11.72
N THR A 181 -5.79 -0.51 -11.97
CA THR A 181 -5.04 0.32 -12.90
C THR A 181 -4.61 1.61 -12.22
N HIS A 182 -3.33 1.95 -12.35
CA HIS A 182 -2.80 3.26 -11.97
C HIS A 182 -2.44 4.06 -13.22
N ALA A 183 -2.79 5.33 -13.24
CA ALA A 183 -2.56 6.23 -14.35
C ALA A 183 -1.10 6.66 -14.46
N LEU A 184 -0.58 6.75 -15.69
CA LEU A 184 0.61 7.55 -15.98
C LEU A 184 0.25 8.75 -16.87
N LEU A 185 -0.43 8.50 -18.00
CA LEU A 185 -0.83 9.55 -18.95
C LEU A 185 -2.26 9.38 -19.46
N ASN A 186 -2.91 10.52 -19.72
CA ASN A 186 -4.20 10.57 -20.42
C ASN A 186 -4.23 11.80 -21.33
N PHE A 187 -4.19 11.55 -22.63
CA PHE A 187 -4.10 12.56 -23.68
C PHE A 187 -5.46 13.18 -24.03
N LYS A 188 -6.57 12.67 -23.48
CA LYS A 188 -7.93 13.17 -23.78
C LYS A 188 -8.26 14.45 -23.02
N GLU A 189 -7.64 14.70 -21.86
CA GLU A 189 -7.86 15.92 -21.09
C GLU A 189 -6.88 17.04 -21.41
N LYS A 190 -7.33 18.29 -21.27
CA LYS A 190 -6.50 19.48 -21.48
C LYS A 190 -5.38 19.53 -20.45
N GLY A 191 -4.19 19.06 -20.82
CA GLY A 191 -3.01 19.03 -19.95
C GLY A 191 -2.30 17.68 -19.93
N GLY A 192 -2.91 16.61 -20.44
CA GLY A 192 -2.24 15.32 -20.70
C GLY A 192 -1.88 14.47 -19.47
N GLN A 193 -2.00 15.01 -18.25
CA GLN A 193 -1.45 14.42 -17.03
C GLN A 193 -2.46 14.44 -15.87
N PHE A 194 -2.64 13.28 -15.25
CA PHE A 194 -3.41 13.08 -14.00
C PHE A 194 -2.47 12.51 -12.96
N SER A 195 -1.69 13.39 -12.34
CA SER A 195 -0.76 12.99 -11.30
C SER A 195 -0.45 14.19 -10.41
N VAL A 196 -0.02 13.90 -9.18
CA VAL A 196 0.61 14.89 -8.27
C VAL A 196 1.96 15.36 -8.84
N ILE A 197 2.44 14.69 -9.88
CA ILE A 197 3.62 15.04 -10.64
C ILE A 197 3.35 16.26 -11.54
N ARG A 198 4.33 17.16 -11.61
CA ARG A 198 4.26 18.46 -12.28
C ARG A 198 3.92 18.33 -13.79
N PRO A 199 3.10 19.24 -14.36
CA PRO A 199 2.86 19.36 -15.80
C PRO A 199 4.16 19.34 -16.61
N GLY A 200 4.24 18.45 -17.61
CA GLY A 200 5.37 18.38 -18.55
C GLY A 200 6.35 17.24 -18.29
N VAL A 201 6.20 16.49 -17.19
CA VAL A 201 7.03 15.30 -16.94
C VAL A 201 6.77 14.20 -17.96
N LYS A 202 7.83 13.57 -18.47
CA LYS A 202 7.70 12.43 -19.38
C LYS A 202 7.25 11.17 -18.65
N TRP A 203 6.48 10.32 -19.32
CA TRP A 203 5.85 9.15 -18.71
C TRP A 203 6.85 8.17 -18.06
N LYS A 204 8.05 7.99 -18.64
CA LYS A 204 9.07 7.08 -18.09
C LYS A 204 9.49 7.49 -16.68
N LEU A 205 9.68 8.79 -16.46
CA LEU A 205 10.05 9.31 -15.15
C LEU A 205 8.90 9.19 -14.13
N MET A 206 7.64 9.21 -14.59
CA MET A 206 6.49 8.88 -13.73
C MET A 206 6.47 7.39 -13.35
N LEU A 207 6.79 6.50 -14.30
CA LEU A 207 6.92 5.07 -14.03
C LEU A 207 8.05 4.80 -13.03
N GLU A 208 9.22 5.40 -13.23
CA GLU A 208 10.33 5.31 -12.27
C GLU A 208 9.90 5.80 -10.88
N ALA A 209 9.20 6.94 -10.80
CA ALA A 209 8.68 7.47 -9.54
C ALA A 209 7.74 6.51 -8.81
N PHE A 210 6.89 5.78 -9.55
CA PHE A 210 6.05 4.72 -9.01
C PHE A 210 6.91 3.54 -8.51
N LEU A 211 7.85 3.05 -9.32
CA LEU A 211 8.64 1.85 -9.02
C LEU A 211 9.61 2.06 -7.84
N ALA A 212 10.19 3.26 -7.73
CA ALA A 212 11.10 3.62 -6.65
C ALA A 212 10.41 3.79 -5.30
N ARG A 213 9.11 4.13 -5.29
CA ARG A 213 8.37 4.41 -4.05
C ARG A 213 7.36 3.30 -3.78
N LYS A 214 7.59 2.50 -2.74
CA LYS A 214 6.57 1.64 -2.11
C LYS A 214 5.55 2.47 -1.30
N GLY A 215 4.97 3.47 -1.95
CA GLY A 215 4.07 4.46 -1.35
C GLY A 215 2.62 4.02 -1.38
N VAL A 216 1.74 4.99 -1.15
CA VAL A 216 0.29 4.86 -1.37
C VAL A 216 -0.02 5.42 -2.75
N VAL A 217 -0.85 4.73 -3.54
CA VAL A 217 -1.30 5.20 -4.86
C VAL A 217 -2.81 5.20 -4.95
N ALA A 218 -3.36 6.08 -5.78
CA ALA A 218 -4.75 6.02 -6.21
C ALA A 218 -4.86 5.14 -7.46
N ALA A 219 -5.87 4.28 -7.52
CA ALA A 219 -6.12 3.36 -8.61
C ALA A 219 -7.61 3.34 -8.98
N ALA A 220 -7.90 2.90 -10.20
CA ALA A 220 -9.24 2.60 -10.68
C ALA A 220 -9.31 1.15 -11.13
N THR A 221 -10.51 0.57 -11.21
CA THR A 221 -10.68 -0.82 -11.68
C THR A 221 -11.34 -0.88 -13.05
N VAL A 222 -10.91 -1.85 -13.84
CA VAL A 222 -11.53 -2.27 -15.10
C VAL A 222 -11.94 -3.73 -14.97
N ARG A 223 -13.19 -4.07 -15.29
CA ARG A 223 -13.65 -5.46 -15.35
C ARG A 223 -13.57 -5.95 -16.80
N PRO A 224 -12.59 -6.81 -17.17
CA PRO A 224 -12.38 -7.16 -18.56
C PRO A 224 -13.60 -7.84 -19.20
N GLY A 225 -14.06 -7.31 -20.33
CA GLY A 225 -15.23 -7.83 -21.04
C GLY A 225 -16.59 -7.55 -20.38
N PHE A 226 -16.61 -6.86 -19.24
CA PHE A 226 -17.86 -6.48 -18.60
C PHE A 226 -18.63 -5.47 -19.45
N GLU A 227 -19.94 -5.64 -19.52
CA GLU A 227 -20.88 -4.77 -20.20
C GLU A 227 -22.04 -4.49 -19.24
N ASP A 228 -22.33 -3.22 -19.00
CA ASP A 228 -23.43 -2.81 -18.13
C ASP A 228 -24.81 -2.98 -18.78
N SER A 229 -25.87 -2.66 -18.04
CA SER A 229 -27.24 -2.76 -18.52
C SER A 229 -27.58 -1.84 -19.70
N GLU A 230 -26.75 -0.84 -19.98
CA GLU A 230 -26.87 0.09 -21.13
C GLU A 230 -26.00 -0.34 -22.33
N GLY A 231 -25.27 -1.45 -22.22
CA GLY A 231 -24.36 -1.92 -23.27
C GLY A 231 -23.00 -1.21 -23.24
N LYS A 232 -22.70 -0.45 -22.18
CA LYS A 232 -21.43 0.27 -22.02
C LYS A 232 -20.42 -0.63 -21.32
N ARG A 233 -19.22 -0.71 -21.89
CA ARG A 233 -18.11 -1.48 -21.32
C ARG A 233 -17.37 -0.70 -20.26
N ASP A 234 -16.76 -1.41 -19.31
CA ASP A 234 -15.76 -0.79 -18.44
C ASP A 234 -14.51 -0.43 -19.25
N GLU A 235 -14.10 0.84 -19.20
CA GLU A 235 -12.93 1.32 -19.90
C GLU A 235 -11.86 1.81 -18.91
N ALA A 236 -10.59 1.58 -19.27
CA ALA A 236 -9.48 2.27 -18.63
C ALA A 236 -9.65 3.78 -18.86
N PHE A 237 -9.69 4.55 -17.78
CA PHE A 237 -9.86 6.00 -17.82
C PHE A 237 -8.62 6.73 -18.39
N PHE A 238 -7.47 6.04 -18.48
CA PHE A 238 -6.19 6.58 -18.92
C PHE A 238 -5.67 5.83 -20.15
N ASP A 239 -4.82 6.48 -20.94
CA ASP A 239 -4.31 5.92 -22.19
C ASP A 239 -3.02 5.10 -22.00
N ILE A 240 -2.22 5.43 -20.97
CA ILE A 240 -1.04 4.68 -20.53
C ILE A 240 -1.06 4.56 -19.00
N GLY A 241 -0.76 3.37 -18.49
CA GLY A 241 -0.65 3.17 -17.06
C GLY A 241 -0.02 1.85 -16.65
N ILE A 242 -0.21 1.52 -15.37
CA ILE A 242 0.32 0.33 -14.71
C ILE A 242 -0.84 -0.53 -14.27
N LEU A 243 -0.79 -1.83 -14.56
CA LEU A 243 -1.67 -2.82 -13.96
C LEU A 243 -1.09 -3.22 -12.60
N LEU A 244 -1.90 -3.21 -11.56
CA LEU A 244 -1.45 -3.41 -10.19
C LEU A 244 -1.73 -4.84 -9.71
N ARG A 245 -0.85 -5.35 -8.86
CA ARG A 245 -1.05 -6.55 -8.04
C ARG A 245 -0.51 -6.32 -6.64
N GLY A 246 -0.94 -7.13 -5.68
CA GLY A 246 -0.49 -7.05 -4.30
C GLY A 246 -0.71 -5.67 -3.65
N GLY A 247 -0.31 -5.56 -2.38
CA GLY A 247 -0.56 -4.37 -1.58
C GLY A 247 -1.95 -4.35 -0.95
N GLU A 248 -2.15 -3.40 -0.04
CA GLU A 248 -3.32 -3.33 0.83
C GLU A 248 -4.22 -2.15 0.45
N ILE A 249 -5.48 -2.44 0.11
CA ILE A 249 -6.52 -1.43 -0.10
C ILE A 249 -6.84 -0.74 1.23
N GLN A 250 -6.65 0.58 1.27
CA GLN A 250 -6.89 1.43 2.44
C GLN A 250 -8.31 2.03 2.43
N ASP A 251 -8.81 2.43 1.27
CA ASP A 251 -10.17 2.96 1.09
C ASP A 251 -10.65 2.78 -0.35
N ALA A 252 -11.97 2.79 -0.55
CA ALA A 252 -12.60 2.59 -1.84
C ALA A 252 -13.87 3.43 -1.99
N HIS A 253 -13.99 4.13 -3.11
CA HIS A 253 -15.12 4.97 -3.47
C HIS A 253 -15.63 4.60 -4.85
N GLY A 254 -16.96 4.47 -5.02
CA GLY A 254 -17.58 4.19 -6.31
C GLY A 254 -17.59 5.37 -7.30
N TYR A 255 -16.90 6.46 -6.98
CA TYR A 255 -16.74 7.65 -7.81
C TYR A 255 -15.40 8.31 -7.48
N ASP A 256 -14.88 9.13 -8.40
CA ASP A 256 -13.71 9.99 -8.20
C ASP A 256 -13.93 10.92 -7.00
N SER A 257 -13.21 10.66 -5.90
CA SER A 257 -13.28 11.45 -4.67
C SER A 257 -12.24 12.57 -4.65
N GLY A 258 -11.41 12.68 -5.70
CA GLY A 258 -10.39 13.69 -5.84
C GLY A 258 -9.25 13.52 -4.84
N THR A 259 -8.88 12.28 -4.51
CA THR A 259 -7.88 12.03 -3.48
C THR A 259 -6.48 12.43 -3.96
N VAL A 260 -5.86 13.36 -3.22
CA VAL A 260 -4.49 13.82 -3.48
C VAL A 260 -3.51 12.95 -2.70
N VAL A 261 -2.67 12.19 -3.41
CA VAL A 261 -1.59 11.39 -2.81
C VAL A 261 -0.48 12.33 -2.33
N SER A 262 -0.25 12.41 -1.01
CA SER A 262 0.88 13.16 -0.44
C SER A 262 2.03 12.23 -0.07
N GLY A 263 3.25 12.59 -0.48
CA GLY A 263 4.45 11.77 -0.30
C GLY A 263 4.92 11.68 1.16
N GLY A 264 5.33 10.47 1.55
CA GLY A 264 6.14 10.19 2.74
C GLY A 264 5.38 10.23 4.06
N GLU A 265 4.69 9.12 4.37
CA GLU A 265 4.02 8.81 5.65
C GLU A 265 3.61 10.00 6.53
N ARG A 266 2.33 10.38 6.42
CA ARG A 266 1.56 10.81 7.58
C ARG A 266 0.43 9.80 7.81
N ALA A 267 0.71 8.81 8.66
CA ALA A 267 -0.33 8.12 9.41
C ALA A 267 -0.95 9.14 10.39
N SER A 268 -1.69 10.11 9.89
CA SER A 268 -2.46 11.04 10.71
C SER A 268 -3.95 10.74 10.54
N SER A 269 -4.49 10.14 11.60
CA SER A 269 -5.90 10.18 12.02
C SER A 269 -7.00 9.56 11.15
N TRP A 270 -6.76 9.16 9.90
CA TRP A 270 -7.80 8.51 9.07
C TRP A 270 -7.80 6.98 9.14
N ALA A 271 -6.69 6.36 9.54
CA ALA A 271 -6.60 4.92 9.82
C ALA A 271 -7.43 4.48 11.06
N LYS A 272 -8.18 5.40 11.69
CA LYS A 272 -9.11 5.12 12.79
C LYS A 272 -10.59 5.26 12.42
N SER A 273 -10.93 5.54 11.16
CA SER A 273 -12.33 5.71 10.76
C SER A 273 -12.71 4.72 9.64
N GLY A 274 -13.02 3.50 10.05
CA GLY A 274 -13.55 2.49 9.15
C GLY A 274 -13.95 1.20 9.84
N SER A 275 -14.63 1.27 11.00
CA SER A 275 -15.38 0.13 11.57
C SER A 275 -16.63 -0.19 10.72
N GLY A 276 -16.46 -0.24 9.40
CA GLY A 276 -17.49 -0.55 8.43
C GLY A 276 -16.86 -1.47 7.40
N ASP A 277 -17.52 -2.59 7.18
CA ASP A 277 -17.21 -3.67 6.24
C ASP A 277 -16.42 -3.18 5.00
N THR A 278 -15.08 -3.22 5.08
CA THR A 278 -14.19 -2.77 4.00
C THR A 278 -14.45 -3.59 2.74
N GLU A 279 -14.74 -4.88 2.90
CA GLU A 279 -15.12 -5.77 1.81
C GLU A 279 -16.36 -5.22 1.10
N LYS A 280 -17.40 -4.83 1.84
CA LYS A 280 -18.58 -4.19 1.26
C LYS A 280 -18.24 -2.88 0.54
N LYS A 281 -17.39 -2.01 1.10
CA LYS A 281 -16.99 -0.76 0.42
C LYS A 281 -16.27 -1.04 -0.90
N VAL A 282 -15.32 -1.98 -0.90
CA VAL A 282 -14.58 -2.39 -2.10
C VAL A 282 -15.53 -2.98 -3.12
N LYS A 283 -16.39 -3.90 -2.69
CA LYS A 283 -17.43 -4.51 -3.54
C LYS A 283 -18.35 -3.45 -4.14
N ASP A 284 -18.88 -2.54 -3.33
CA ASP A 284 -19.78 -1.48 -3.78
C ASP A 284 -19.04 -0.54 -4.74
N ALA A 285 -17.76 -0.22 -4.50
CA ALA A 285 -16.96 0.61 -5.40
C ALA A 285 -16.66 -0.04 -6.76
N ILE A 286 -16.52 -1.38 -6.81
CA ILE A 286 -16.24 -2.13 -8.05
C ILE A 286 -17.53 -2.48 -8.80
N ILE A 287 -18.57 -2.91 -8.09
CA ILE A 287 -19.77 -3.51 -8.68
C ILE A 287 -20.87 -2.48 -8.94
N THR A 288 -21.00 -1.44 -8.13
CA THR A 288 -22.12 -0.48 -8.29
C THR A 288 -22.04 0.14 -9.68
N GLU A 289 -23.10 -0.01 -10.47
CA GLU A 289 -23.21 0.60 -11.79
C GLU A 289 -22.83 2.08 -11.68
N LYS A 290 -21.79 2.47 -12.42
CA LYS A 290 -21.22 3.82 -12.45
C LYS A 290 -22.34 4.78 -12.87
N LYS A 291 -23.04 5.37 -11.89
CA LYS A 291 -24.20 6.22 -12.15
C LYS A 291 -23.75 7.39 -13.02
N ALA A 292 -24.46 7.62 -14.12
CA ALA A 292 -24.23 8.77 -14.98
C ALA A 292 -24.29 10.07 -14.17
N GLY A 293 -23.14 10.75 -14.05
CA GLY A 293 -23.00 12.08 -13.44
C GLY A 293 -22.05 12.14 -12.24
N LYS A 294 -20.87 12.75 -12.47
CA LYS A 294 -19.72 12.97 -11.56
C LYS A 294 -18.96 11.69 -11.15
N GLY A 295 -17.88 11.44 -11.89
CA GLY A 295 -16.93 10.33 -11.70
C GLY A 295 -17.25 9.15 -12.62
N GLU A 296 -16.61 9.07 -13.80
CA GLU A 296 -16.75 7.93 -14.73
C GLU A 296 -15.90 6.71 -14.32
N HIS A 297 -15.14 6.84 -13.23
CA HIS A 297 -14.29 5.79 -12.66
C HIS A 297 -14.44 5.77 -11.14
N ASN A 298 -14.17 4.61 -10.55
CA ASN A 298 -14.04 4.46 -9.11
C ASN A 298 -12.63 4.86 -8.68
N GLU A 299 -12.47 5.18 -7.41
CA GLU A 299 -11.18 5.54 -6.82
C GLU A 299 -10.89 4.64 -5.63
N ILE A 300 -9.76 3.95 -5.70
CA ILE A 300 -9.31 3.01 -4.67
C ILE A 300 -7.88 3.35 -4.28
N THR A 301 -7.65 3.51 -2.98
CA THR A 301 -6.33 3.84 -2.44
C THR A 301 -5.62 2.57 -2.04
N ILE A 302 -4.43 2.32 -2.60
CA ILE A 302 -3.65 1.09 -2.36
C ILE A 302 -2.31 1.45 -1.74
N ARG A 303 -1.95 0.79 -0.65
CA ARG A 303 -0.66 0.91 0.02
C ARG A 303 0.28 -0.20 -0.47
N LYS A 304 1.53 0.18 -0.82
CA LYS A 304 2.59 -0.71 -1.29
C LYS A 304 2.12 -1.63 -2.46
N PRO A 305 1.51 -1.07 -3.51
CA PRO A 305 1.17 -1.85 -4.69
C PRO A 305 2.44 -2.38 -5.37
N GLU A 306 2.30 -3.45 -6.13
CA GLU A 306 3.29 -3.92 -7.08
C GLU A 306 2.77 -3.74 -8.51
N ALA A 307 3.71 -3.66 -9.47
CA ALA A 307 3.36 -3.61 -10.87
C ALA A 307 3.26 -5.03 -11.46
N ALA A 308 2.10 -5.35 -12.02
CA ALA A 308 1.85 -6.57 -12.77
C ALA A 308 2.23 -6.44 -14.26
N GLY A 309 2.21 -5.21 -14.78
CA GLY A 309 2.60 -4.88 -16.15
C GLY A 309 2.26 -3.44 -16.52
N LEU A 310 2.65 -3.03 -17.72
CA LEU A 310 2.21 -1.76 -18.32
C LEU A 310 0.99 -2.00 -19.17
N PHE A 311 0.14 -0.99 -19.36
CA PHE A 311 -0.91 -1.04 -20.36
C PHE A 311 -0.98 0.20 -21.24
N ILE A 312 -1.46 0.01 -22.46
CA ILE A 312 -1.84 1.06 -23.41
C ILE A 312 -3.25 0.80 -23.93
N THR A 313 -4.01 1.85 -24.25
CA THR A 313 -5.37 1.69 -24.80
C THR A 313 -5.39 1.57 -26.31
N SER A 314 -6.46 0.96 -26.85
CA SER A 314 -6.62 0.76 -28.28
C SER A 314 -6.53 2.02 -29.12
N ASP A 315 -6.98 3.16 -28.61
CA ASP A 315 -7.00 4.42 -29.34
C ASP A 315 -5.74 5.28 -29.16
N ILE A 316 -4.64 4.72 -28.65
CA ILE A 316 -3.42 5.46 -28.30
C ILE A 316 -2.92 6.33 -29.47
N TYR A 317 -2.81 5.79 -30.69
CA TYR A 317 -2.33 6.55 -31.85
C TYR A 317 -3.28 7.66 -32.31
N ARG A 318 -4.56 7.60 -31.92
CA ARG A 318 -5.56 8.63 -32.23
C ARG A 318 -5.54 9.79 -31.21
N VAL A 319 -5.25 9.47 -29.96
CA VAL A 319 -5.37 10.43 -28.84
C VAL A 319 -4.07 11.17 -28.57
N VAL A 320 -2.93 10.57 -28.87
CA VAL A 320 -1.62 11.17 -28.59
C VAL A 320 -1.37 12.31 -29.59
N LYS A 321 -1.52 13.55 -29.12
CA LYS A 321 -1.36 14.78 -29.92
C LYS A 321 -0.20 15.66 -29.47
N ASP A 322 0.42 15.34 -28.34
CA ASP A 322 1.39 16.18 -27.66
C ASP A 322 2.68 15.42 -27.34
N ASP A 323 3.72 15.70 -28.11
CA ASP A 323 5.03 15.02 -28.01
C ASP A 323 5.75 15.33 -26.69
N ARG A 324 5.34 16.38 -25.95
CA ARG A 324 6.06 16.87 -24.75
C ARG A 324 6.17 15.83 -23.63
N PHE A 325 5.29 14.83 -23.63
CA PHE A 325 5.25 13.78 -22.60
C PHE A 325 6.01 12.51 -22.99
N THR A 326 6.64 12.50 -24.15
CA THR A 326 7.34 11.35 -24.75
C THR A 326 8.81 11.70 -25.06
N GLU A 327 9.67 10.70 -25.28
CA GLU A 327 11.10 10.95 -25.54
C GLU A 327 11.44 11.03 -27.03
N GLY A 328 10.87 10.13 -27.82
CA GLY A 328 11.03 10.00 -29.26
C GLY A 328 9.82 10.47 -30.06
N GLY A 329 8.89 11.18 -29.42
CA GLY A 329 7.65 11.69 -30.02
C GLY A 329 6.53 10.65 -30.07
N ASN A 330 5.30 11.13 -30.30
CA ASN A 330 4.06 10.36 -30.30
C ASN A 330 4.07 9.16 -31.26
N ARG A 331 4.86 9.25 -32.34
CA ARG A 331 4.97 8.22 -33.38
C ARG A 331 5.74 6.97 -32.96
N ASN A 332 6.50 7.05 -31.87
CA ASN A 332 7.34 5.96 -31.35
C ASN A 332 6.93 5.55 -29.93
N LEU A 333 5.83 6.07 -29.41
CA LEU A 333 5.42 5.88 -28.02
C LEU A 333 5.18 4.41 -27.66
N VAL A 334 4.56 3.63 -28.55
CA VAL A 334 4.30 2.20 -28.28
C VAL A 334 5.62 1.42 -28.23
N GLU A 335 6.53 1.71 -29.14
CA GLU A 335 7.87 1.13 -29.16
C GLU A 335 8.67 1.52 -27.90
N GLU A 336 8.58 2.77 -27.46
CA GLU A 336 9.17 3.23 -26.20
C GLU A 336 8.62 2.47 -24.99
N VAL A 337 7.30 2.23 -24.95
CA VAL A 337 6.64 1.47 -23.88
C VAL A 337 7.09 0.01 -23.90
N LEU A 338 7.19 -0.61 -25.09
CA LEU A 338 7.68 -1.98 -25.24
C LEU A 338 9.16 -2.13 -24.88
N GLU A 339 10.00 -1.19 -25.29
CA GLU A 339 11.41 -1.16 -24.94
C GLU A 339 11.60 -1.05 -23.43
N GLN A 340 10.88 -0.13 -22.78
CA GLN A 340 10.94 0.05 -21.34
C GLN A 340 10.37 -1.17 -20.59
N GLY A 341 9.26 -1.73 -21.07
CA GLY A 341 8.69 -2.97 -20.54
C GLY A 341 9.70 -4.11 -20.62
N GLY A 342 10.39 -4.29 -21.76
CA GLY A 342 11.44 -5.28 -21.93
C GLY A 342 12.64 -5.06 -21.01
N LYS A 343 13.12 -3.81 -20.85
CA LYS A 343 14.21 -3.45 -19.92
C LYS A 343 13.87 -3.78 -18.48
N LEU A 344 12.64 -3.48 -18.08
CA LEU A 344 12.17 -3.78 -16.74
C LEU A 344 11.80 -5.26 -16.59
N GLN A 345 11.54 -6.02 -17.65
CA GLN A 345 10.88 -7.35 -17.58
C GLN A 345 9.40 -7.25 -17.17
N MET A 346 8.75 -6.14 -17.52
CA MET A 346 7.31 -5.96 -17.39
C MET A 346 6.59 -6.31 -18.69
N PRO A 347 5.55 -7.16 -18.66
CA PRO A 347 4.70 -7.37 -19.83
C PRO A 347 3.94 -6.08 -20.16
N VAL A 348 3.70 -5.86 -21.45
CA VAL A 348 2.89 -4.73 -21.94
C VAL A 348 1.58 -5.28 -22.47
N TYR A 349 0.47 -4.74 -21.96
CA TYR A 349 -0.87 -5.14 -22.34
C TYR A 349 -1.56 -4.06 -23.18
N TYR A 350 -2.33 -4.51 -24.15
CA TYR A 350 -3.20 -3.70 -24.99
C TYR A 350 -4.63 -3.85 -24.49
N HIS A 351 -5.22 -2.75 -24.00
CA HIS A 351 -6.61 -2.69 -23.58
C HIS A 351 -7.50 -2.27 -24.76
N ASP A 352 -8.26 -3.22 -25.29
CA ASP A 352 -9.14 -3.00 -26.41
C ASP A 352 -10.48 -2.45 -25.94
N LYS A 353 -10.74 -1.16 -26.20
CA LYS A 353 -12.00 -0.52 -25.80
C LYS A 353 -13.24 -1.10 -26.50
N SER A 354 -13.08 -1.80 -27.62
CA SER A 354 -14.22 -2.34 -28.37
C SER A 354 -14.83 -3.58 -27.72
N ASP A 355 -14.01 -4.44 -27.12
CA ASP A 355 -14.43 -5.65 -26.42
C ASP A 355 -14.21 -5.57 -24.88
N GLY A 356 -13.47 -4.55 -24.41
CA GLY A 356 -13.13 -4.33 -23.01
C GLY A 356 -12.07 -5.29 -22.48
N GLN A 357 -11.33 -5.99 -23.34
CA GLN A 357 -10.39 -7.04 -22.95
C GLN A 357 -8.94 -6.53 -22.98
N TYR A 358 -8.07 -7.24 -22.25
CA TYR A 358 -6.63 -7.06 -22.31
C TYR A 358 -5.99 -8.14 -23.18
N TYR A 359 -4.98 -7.75 -23.95
CA TYR A 359 -4.20 -8.63 -24.81
C TYR A 359 -2.71 -8.39 -24.59
N LEU A 360 -1.89 -9.44 -24.64
CA LEU A 360 -0.44 -9.26 -24.58
C LEU A 360 0.05 -8.61 -25.87
N VAL A 361 0.88 -7.57 -25.76
CA VAL A 361 1.53 -6.96 -26.92
C VAL A 361 2.78 -7.77 -27.28
N GLU A 362 2.84 -8.23 -28.51
CA GLU A 362 3.94 -9.04 -29.06
C GLU A 362 4.95 -8.18 -29.83
N GLY A 363 4.56 -6.98 -30.24
CA GLY A 363 5.43 -6.04 -30.93
C GLY A 363 4.67 -4.97 -31.70
N VAL A 364 5.38 -4.30 -32.61
CA VAL A 364 4.80 -3.38 -33.59
C VAL A 364 5.15 -3.90 -34.97
N GLU A 365 4.13 -4.12 -35.79
CA GLU A 365 4.30 -4.46 -37.21
C GLU A 365 4.28 -3.19 -38.04
N GLU A 366 5.18 -3.11 -39.01
CA GLU A 366 5.31 -1.97 -39.89
C GLU A 366 5.25 -2.43 -41.34
N GLU A 367 4.35 -1.81 -42.11
CA GLU A 367 4.15 -2.11 -43.52
C GLU A 367 4.19 -0.81 -44.34
N GLU A 368 4.89 -0.82 -45.47
CA GLU A 368 4.81 0.24 -46.47
C GLU A 368 3.89 -0.20 -47.61
N LEU A 369 2.90 0.63 -47.92
CA LEU A 369 1.94 0.38 -48.97
C LEU A 369 2.06 1.43 -50.08
N GLU A 370 2.14 0.96 -51.32
CA GLU A 370 1.93 1.80 -52.50
C GLU A 370 0.42 1.98 -52.72
N VAL A 371 -0.02 3.23 -52.78
CA VAL A 371 -1.43 3.58 -53.01
C VAL A 371 -1.61 3.84 -54.50
N GLN A 372 -2.46 3.05 -55.16
CA GLN A 372 -2.68 3.18 -56.60
C GLN A 372 -3.42 4.49 -56.93
N PRO A 373 -2.98 5.26 -57.94
CA PRO A 373 -3.58 6.53 -58.29
C PRO A 373 -5.06 6.45 -58.63
N ASP A 374 -5.54 5.38 -59.26
CA ASP A 374 -6.95 5.30 -59.71
C ASP A 374 -7.98 5.25 -58.57
N ASP A 375 -7.54 5.08 -57.33
CA ASP A 375 -8.33 5.27 -56.11
C ASP A 375 -8.43 6.75 -55.66
N LEU A 376 -8.01 7.68 -56.54
CA LEU A 376 -7.95 9.16 -56.61
C LEU A 376 -8.99 10.04 -55.86
N LYS A 377 -9.89 9.48 -55.06
CA LYS A 377 -10.72 10.23 -54.10
C LYS A 377 -10.19 10.22 -52.68
N TYR A 378 -9.03 9.62 -52.42
CA TYR A 378 -8.51 9.60 -51.07
C TYR A 378 -7.81 10.91 -50.71
N THR A 379 -8.52 11.86 -50.09
CA THR A 379 -7.88 12.94 -49.34
C THR A 379 -7.12 12.35 -48.13
N ASN A 380 -6.25 13.11 -47.44
CA ASN A 380 -5.67 12.69 -46.15
C ASN A 380 -6.74 12.04 -45.26
N THR A 381 -7.91 12.66 -45.19
CA THR A 381 -9.09 12.20 -44.42
C THR A 381 -9.58 10.81 -44.81
N ASP A 382 -9.51 10.45 -46.07
CA ASP A 382 -10.08 9.19 -46.56
C ASP A 382 -9.08 8.03 -46.38
N ILE A 383 -7.76 8.27 -46.56
CA ILE A 383 -6.72 7.28 -46.22
C ILE A 383 -6.71 7.02 -44.72
N TYR A 384 -6.86 8.08 -43.92
CA TYR A 384 -7.07 7.93 -42.49
C TYR A 384 -8.36 7.13 -42.22
N LYS A 385 -9.48 7.35 -42.90
CA LYS A 385 -10.71 6.53 -42.70
C LYS A 385 -10.61 5.08 -43.18
N SER A 386 -9.86 4.79 -44.24
CA SER A 386 -9.74 3.43 -44.78
C SER A 386 -8.76 2.55 -44.01
N PHE A 387 -7.80 3.17 -43.31
CA PHE A 387 -6.77 2.47 -42.53
C PHE A 387 -6.80 2.74 -41.02
N HIS A 388 -7.60 3.70 -40.53
CA HIS A 388 -7.89 3.88 -39.10
C HIS A 388 -8.80 2.75 -38.62
N SER A 389 -8.19 1.62 -38.28
CA SER A 389 -8.59 0.93 -37.07
C SER A 389 -7.89 1.62 -35.89
N ASP A 390 -8.50 1.59 -34.69
CA ASP A 390 -7.99 2.33 -33.53
C ASP A 390 -6.52 1.96 -33.19
N ASP A 391 -6.09 0.76 -33.55
CA ASP A 391 -4.76 0.14 -33.34
C ASP A 391 -3.65 0.55 -34.33
N CYS A 392 -3.90 1.49 -35.25
CA CYS A 392 -2.98 1.79 -36.36
C CYS A 392 -2.55 3.26 -36.47
N LEU A 393 -1.26 3.48 -36.67
CA LEU A 393 -0.68 4.77 -37.04
C LEU A 393 -0.33 4.80 -38.53
N VAL A 394 -0.90 5.76 -39.27
CA VAL A 394 -0.60 5.97 -40.70
C VAL A 394 0.26 7.21 -40.89
N THR A 395 1.43 7.03 -41.51
CA THR A 395 2.36 8.10 -41.89
C THR A 395 2.44 8.19 -43.41
N VAL A 396 2.19 9.37 -43.97
CA VAL A 396 2.38 9.64 -45.40
C VAL A 396 3.87 9.77 -45.69
N LEU A 397 4.40 8.94 -46.59
CA LEU A 397 5.81 8.95 -46.98
C LEU A 397 6.06 9.81 -48.21
N GLU A 398 5.13 9.80 -49.17
CA GLU A 398 5.29 10.50 -50.44
C GLU A 398 3.95 11.05 -50.93
N ARG A 399 3.98 12.33 -51.31
CA ARG A 399 2.83 13.06 -51.86
C ARG A 399 3.21 13.62 -53.23
N ASN A 400 2.33 13.45 -54.19
CA ASN A 400 2.47 14.03 -55.51
C ASN A 400 1.86 15.43 -55.52
N ASP A 401 2.71 16.46 -55.36
CA ASP A 401 2.30 17.86 -55.24
C ASP A 401 1.47 18.38 -56.42
N PHE A 402 1.60 17.80 -57.62
CA PHE A 402 0.84 18.22 -58.80
C PHE A 402 -0.62 17.76 -58.79
N THR A 403 -0.94 16.74 -58.01
CA THR A 403 -2.29 16.15 -57.97
C THR A 403 -2.86 16.05 -56.55
N GLU A 404 -2.09 16.51 -55.55
CA GLU A 404 -2.34 16.33 -54.11
C GLU A 404 -2.51 14.87 -53.63
N ASN A 405 -2.31 13.89 -54.51
CA ASN A 405 -2.48 12.46 -54.21
C ASN A 405 -1.31 11.89 -53.41
N ILE A 406 -1.64 10.93 -52.56
CA ILE A 406 -0.67 10.15 -51.80
C ILE A 406 -0.29 8.91 -52.61
N SER A 407 1.01 8.69 -52.80
CA SER A 407 1.53 7.51 -53.54
C SER A 407 2.06 6.43 -52.62
N ARG A 408 2.55 6.79 -51.42
CA ARG A 408 3.11 5.85 -50.44
C ARG A 408 2.74 6.21 -49.02
N VAL A 409 2.31 5.21 -48.27
CA VAL A 409 2.04 5.31 -46.83
C VAL A 409 2.80 4.24 -46.07
N LYS A 410 3.15 4.55 -44.83
CA LYS A 410 3.69 3.63 -43.85
C LYS A 410 2.68 3.45 -42.73
N ILE A 411 2.29 2.22 -42.48
CA ILE A 411 1.32 1.85 -41.45
C ILE A 411 2.07 1.11 -40.35
N LYS A 412 1.99 1.61 -39.13
CA LYS A 412 2.39 0.88 -37.93
C LYS A 412 1.16 0.33 -37.23
N ARG A 413 1.18 -0.96 -36.88
CA ARG A 413 0.10 -1.64 -36.17
C ARG A 413 0.63 -2.28 -34.89
N ILE A 414 -0.15 -2.23 -33.82
CA ILE A 414 0.18 -2.96 -32.60
C ILE A 414 -0.08 -4.45 -32.85
N LYS A 415 0.96 -5.27 -32.78
CA LYS A 415 0.82 -6.72 -32.83
C LYS A 415 0.48 -7.22 -31.43
N ARG A 416 -0.65 -7.90 -31.30
CA ARG A 416 -1.12 -8.48 -30.04
C ARG A 416 -1.44 -9.95 -30.20
N ALA A 417 -1.44 -10.68 -29.08
CA ALA A 417 -1.90 -12.06 -29.02
C ALA A 417 -3.35 -12.18 -29.52
N GLU A 418 -3.69 -13.31 -30.15
CA GLU A 418 -5.04 -13.56 -30.69
C GLU A 418 -6.10 -13.75 -29.61
N GLN A 419 -5.70 -14.22 -28.43
CA GLN A 419 -6.59 -14.50 -27.30
C GLN A 419 -6.39 -13.45 -26.21
N PRO A 420 -7.48 -13.02 -25.54
CA PRO A 420 -7.37 -12.14 -24.39
C PRO A 420 -6.62 -12.84 -23.25
N VAL A 421 -5.88 -12.07 -22.46
CA VAL A 421 -5.20 -12.57 -21.27
C VAL A 421 -6.19 -12.63 -20.09
N SER A 422 -6.12 -13.71 -19.30
CA SER A 422 -6.92 -13.81 -18.08
C SER A 422 -6.36 -12.92 -16.97
N ILE A 423 -7.18 -12.62 -15.97
CA ILE A 423 -6.76 -11.88 -14.77
C ILE A 423 -5.61 -12.61 -14.06
N ASP A 424 -5.69 -13.94 -13.93
CA ASP A 424 -4.61 -14.73 -13.34
C ASP A 424 -3.29 -14.58 -14.12
N GLN A 425 -3.36 -14.54 -15.46
CA GLN A 425 -2.17 -14.31 -16.28
C GLN A 425 -1.62 -12.90 -16.04
N ILE A 426 -2.47 -11.88 -15.98
CA ILE A 426 -2.05 -10.51 -15.67
C ILE A 426 -1.36 -10.46 -14.30
N LEU A 427 -1.98 -11.00 -13.25
CA LEU A 427 -1.46 -10.97 -11.88
C LEU A 427 -0.18 -11.81 -11.71
N SER A 428 -0.02 -12.87 -12.51
CA SER A 428 1.23 -13.64 -12.59
C SER A 428 2.36 -12.87 -13.27
N GLY A 429 2.01 -11.90 -14.13
CA GLY A 429 2.94 -10.89 -14.63
C GLY A 429 3.55 -10.16 -13.45
N GLY A 430 4.88 -10.15 -13.37
CA GLY A 430 5.55 -9.79 -12.14
C GLY A 430 6.96 -9.32 -12.37
N LEU A 431 7.25 -8.20 -11.75
CA LEU A 431 8.53 -7.56 -11.73
C LEU A 431 9.15 -7.77 -10.34
N ASP A 432 10.29 -8.43 -10.26
CA ASP A 432 11.13 -8.40 -9.06
C ASP A 432 12.33 -7.50 -9.36
N ILE A 433 12.16 -6.18 -9.19
CA ILE A 433 13.26 -5.23 -9.39
C ILE A 433 14.24 -5.42 -8.21
N PRO A 434 15.51 -5.74 -8.48
CA PRO A 434 16.56 -5.73 -7.46
C PRO A 434 16.61 -4.38 -6.73
N ASP A 435 16.85 -4.39 -5.42
CA ASP A 435 16.84 -3.16 -4.63
C ASP A 435 17.90 -2.13 -5.10
N ILE A 436 18.96 -2.57 -5.77
CA ILE A 436 20.01 -1.71 -6.35
C ILE A 436 19.48 -0.79 -7.47
N ASP A 437 18.58 -1.30 -8.31
CA ASP A 437 17.98 -0.51 -9.39
C ASP A 437 16.94 0.47 -8.83
N LYS A 438 16.33 0.16 -7.67
CA LYS A 438 15.43 1.09 -6.97
C LYS A 438 16.19 2.27 -6.36
N GLU A 439 17.40 2.04 -5.85
CA GLU A 439 18.28 3.10 -5.35
C GLU A 439 18.73 4.03 -6.49
N GLU A 440 19.12 3.47 -7.64
CA GLU A 440 19.48 4.25 -8.84
C GLU A 440 18.28 5.05 -9.38
N MET A 441 17.10 4.44 -9.49
CA MET A 441 15.87 5.16 -9.84
C MET A 441 15.57 6.28 -8.84
N THR A 442 15.71 6.02 -7.54
CA THR A 442 15.50 7.04 -6.49
C THR A 442 16.46 8.22 -6.65
N ALA A 443 17.73 7.96 -6.97
CA ALA A 443 18.71 9.01 -7.25
C ALA A 443 18.33 9.82 -8.50
N ASN A 444 18.00 9.14 -9.61
CA ASN A 444 17.55 9.77 -10.86
C ASN A 444 16.29 10.63 -10.67
N ILE A 445 15.38 10.20 -9.80
CA ILE A 445 14.16 10.93 -9.44
C ILE A 445 14.47 12.19 -8.62
N LEU A 446 15.38 12.10 -7.64
CA LEU A 446 15.78 13.23 -6.80
C LEU A 446 16.59 14.27 -7.59
N GLU A 447 17.32 13.83 -8.60
CA GLU A 447 18.07 14.70 -9.53
C GLU A 447 17.22 15.16 -10.73
N GLY A 448 16.11 14.48 -11.01
CA GLY A 448 15.22 14.67 -12.16
C GLY A 448 14.15 15.74 -12.02
N GLU A 449 13.50 16.08 -13.15
CA GLU A 449 12.53 17.17 -13.26
C GLU A 449 11.24 16.97 -12.41
N VAL A 450 10.93 15.74 -12.00
CA VAL A 450 9.72 15.38 -11.23
C VAL A 450 9.65 16.03 -9.86
N PHE A 451 10.80 16.27 -9.22
CA PHE A 451 10.88 16.88 -7.89
C PHE A 451 11.46 18.29 -7.91
N ARG A 452 11.49 18.96 -9.07
CA ARG A 452 11.74 20.42 -9.10
C ARG A 452 10.59 21.13 -8.39
N LEU A 453 10.72 21.30 -7.08
CA LEU A 453 9.87 22.14 -6.24
C LEU A 453 9.69 23.50 -6.91
N ASP A 454 8.46 24.05 -6.92
CA ASP A 454 8.17 25.36 -7.52
C ASP A 454 8.67 26.52 -6.66
N LEU A 455 9.96 26.47 -6.30
CA LEU A 455 10.62 27.49 -5.50
C LEU A 455 10.89 28.70 -6.39
N GLU A 456 10.53 29.88 -5.89
CA GLU A 456 10.86 31.15 -6.55
C GLU A 456 12.37 31.27 -6.78
N ASP A 457 13.18 30.85 -5.80
CA ASP A 457 14.64 30.80 -5.89
C ASP A 457 15.14 29.90 -7.04
N ARG A 458 14.46 28.78 -7.32
CA ARG A 458 14.83 27.87 -8.41
C ARG A 458 14.58 28.51 -9.77
N LYS A 459 13.47 29.24 -9.91
CA LYS A 459 13.14 30.00 -11.14
C LYS A 459 14.21 31.04 -11.47
N TYR A 460 14.79 31.66 -10.44
CA TYR A 460 15.88 32.62 -10.58
C TYR A 460 17.20 31.94 -10.93
N PHE A 461 17.52 30.82 -10.28
CA PHE A 461 18.69 30.01 -10.61
C PHE A 461 18.65 29.45 -12.04
N ASP A 462 17.51 28.94 -12.49
CA ASP A 462 17.35 28.41 -13.85
C ASP A 462 17.53 29.53 -14.89
N ALA A 463 16.98 30.73 -14.64
CA ALA A 463 17.17 31.89 -15.51
C ALA A 463 18.64 32.33 -15.58
N HIS A 464 19.34 32.33 -14.44
CA HIS A 464 20.78 32.57 -14.38
C HIS A 464 21.58 31.54 -15.17
N SER A 465 21.31 30.25 -14.95
CA SER A 465 22.03 29.15 -15.62
C SER A 465 21.80 29.17 -17.13
N PHE A 466 20.59 29.52 -17.57
CA PHE A 466 20.29 29.73 -18.98
C PHE A 466 21.07 30.90 -19.57
N GLY A 467 21.15 32.03 -18.86
CA GLY A 467 21.99 33.17 -19.26
C GLY A 467 23.48 32.79 -19.37
N GLU A 468 23.99 32.00 -18.43
CA GLU A 468 25.37 31.49 -18.44
C GLU A 468 25.64 30.60 -19.65
N GLY A 469 24.73 29.67 -19.98
CA GLY A 469 24.83 28.79 -21.15
C GLY A 469 24.67 29.53 -22.49
N LEU A 470 23.75 30.50 -22.56
CA LEU A 470 23.48 31.28 -23.77
C LEU A 470 24.69 32.12 -24.21
N TYR A 471 25.50 32.61 -23.27
CA TYR A 471 26.70 33.37 -23.59
C TYR A 471 27.71 32.57 -24.43
N GLY A 472 27.79 31.26 -24.20
CA GLY A 472 28.61 30.36 -25.03
C GLY A 472 28.23 30.39 -26.51
N ASN A 473 26.94 30.54 -26.81
CA ASN A 473 26.43 30.64 -28.17
C ASN A 473 26.78 31.97 -28.83
N PHE A 474 26.93 33.06 -28.06
CA PHE A 474 27.35 34.35 -28.60
C PHE A 474 28.86 34.42 -28.88
N SER A 475 29.68 33.77 -28.05
CA SER A 475 31.14 33.91 -28.15
C SER A 475 31.80 32.87 -29.06
N ASP A 476 31.22 31.67 -29.19
CA ASP A 476 31.91 30.55 -29.83
C ASP A 476 31.48 30.36 -31.29
N HIS A 477 30.20 30.53 -31.67
CA HIS A 477 29.70 30.28 -33.03
C HIS A 477 28.57 31.25 -33.44
N PHE A 478 28.90 32.38 -34.07
CA PHE A 478 27.93 33.09 -34.92
C PHE A 478 28.54 33.35 -36.30
N GLN A 479 28.36 32.39 -37.21
CA GLN A 479 28.41 32.68 -38.65
C GLN A 479 26.98 32.93 -39.14
N PRO A 480 26.68 34.11 -39.73
CA PRO A 480 25.31 34.47 -40.14
C PRO A 480 24.65 33.54 -41.18
N GLU A 481 25.39 32.55 -41.70
CA GLU A 481 24.99 31.72 -42.85
C GLU A 481 24.17 30.47 -42.46
N ASP A 482 24.17 30.07 -41.18
CA ASP A 482 23.55 28.80 -40.72
C ASP A 482 22.13 28.95 -40.12
N GLY A 483 21.52 30.13 -40.16
CA GLY A 483 20.10 30.32 -39.81
C GLY A 483 19.71 29.98 -38.35
N GLY A 484 20.66 29.95 -37.42
CA GLY A 484 20.40 29.73 -35.99
C GLY A 484 19.82 30.97 -35.30
N TYR A 485 18.65 30.83 -34.66
CA TYR A 485 17.93 31.93 -34.00
C TYR A 485 17.91 31.75 -32.48
N ALA A 486 18.38 32.73 -31.70
CA ALA A 486 18.09 32.82 -30.28
C ALA A 486 16.74 33.54 -30.08
N ARG A 487 15.71 32.81 -29.66
CA ARG A 487 14.39 33.39 -29.31
C ARG A 487 14.33 33.64 -27.80
N ILE A 488 13.83 34.82 -27.42
CA ILE A 488 13.47 35.17 -26.02
C ILE A 488 12.13 34.49 -25.61
N ASP A 489 11.58 33.61 -26.45
CA ASP A 489 10.26 32.99 -26.29
C ASP A 489 10.14 32.09 -25.04
N GLU A 490 11.24 31.58 -24.48
CA GLU A 490 11.18 30.69 -23.31
C GLU A 490 10.72 31.38 -22.01
N TYR A 491 10.59 32.71 -22.00
CA TYR A 491 10.19 33.46 -20.81
C TYR A 491 8.74 33.96 -20.80
N THR A 492 8.03 34.03 -21.94
CA THR A 492 6.59 34.39 -21.99
C THR A 492 5.91 34.02 -23.32
N SER A 493 4.68 33.52 -23.24
CA SER A 493 3.74 33.47 -24.36
C SER A 493 3.52 34.88 -24.96
N ASP A 494 3.82 34.99 -26.24
CA ASP A 494 3.41 36.02 -27.20
C ASP A 494 4.09 37.40 -27.10
N LYS A 495 5.10 37.56 -28.00
CA LYS A 495 5.66 38.78 -28.61
C LYS A 495 7.06 39.23 -28.13
N ALA A 496 8.08 38.49 -28.55
CA ALA A 496 9.40 39.06 -28.87
C ALA A 496 9.83 38.49 -30.24
N SER A 497 9.33 39.09 -31.33
CA SER A 497 9.33 38.50 -32.68
C SER A 497 10.58 38.78 -33.52
N GLU A 498 11.71 39.19 -32.93
CA GLU A 498 12.94 39.45 -33.69
C GLU A 498 14.08 38.48 -33.33
N PRO A 499 14.70 37.81 -34.33
CA PRO A 499 15.98 37.14 -34.21
C PRO A 499 17.04 37.97 -33.49
N CYS A 500 17.57 37.49 -32.37
CA CYS A 500 18.80 38.06 -31.82
C CYS A 500 20.00 37.38 -32.50
N ILE A 501 20.74 38.14 -33.30
CA ILE A 501 21.89 37.68 -34.10
C ILE A 501 23.22 37.86 -33.35
N ASP A 502 23.25 38.74 -32.35
CA ASP A 502 24.44 39.02 -31.56
C ASP A 502 24.07 39.47 -30.13
N PHE A 503 25.09 39.55 -29.26
CA PHE A 503 24.94 39.94 -27.86
C PHE A 503 24.33 41.35 -27.70
N ASP A 504 24.63 42.27 -28.62
CA ASP A 504 24.11 43.63 -28.60
C ASP A 504 22.60 43.68 -28.88
N SER A 505 22.15 42.93 -29.89
CA SER A 505 20.74 42.77 -30.24
C SER A 505 19.98 42.08 -29.12
N HIS A 506 20.59 41.08 -28.47
CA HIS A 506 20.01 40.39 -27.32
C HIS A 506 19.83 41.33 -26.12
N LEU A 507 20.86 42.08 -25.74
CA LEU A 507 20.76 43.07 -24.65
C LEU A 507 19.72 44.16 -24.94
N LYS A 508 19.64 44.63 -26.19
CA LYS A 508 18.63 45.59 -26.61
C LYS A 508 17.21 45.03 -26.49
N GLY A 509 16.98 43.80 -26.95
CA GLY A 509 15.69 43.12 -26.81
C GLY A 509 15.28 42.91 -25.36
N VAL A 510 16.23 42.54 -24.50
CA VAL A 510 16.01 42.42 -23.04
C VAL A 510 15.61 43.76 -22.43
N LEU A 511 16.26 44.86 -22.80
CA LEU A 511 15.94 46.20 -22.28
C LEU A 511 14.56 46.69 -22.71
N GLU A 512 14.23 46.55 -24.00
CA GLU A 512 12.91 46.89 -24.52
C GLU A 512 11.81 46.08 -23.83
N PHE A 513 12.09 44.81 -23.54
CA PHE A 513 11.18 43.97 -22.77
C PHE A 513 10.98 44.47 -21.33
N VAL A 514 12.07 44.78 -20.61
CA VAL A 514 12.00 45.30 -19.23
C VAL A 514 11.20 46.60 -19.17
N ASP A 515 11.40 47.50 -20.13
CA ASP A 515 10.65 48.75 -20.20
C ASP A 515 9.17 48.53 -20.51
N ASN A 516 8.85 47.56 -21.39
CA ASN A 516 7.47 47.19 -21.68
C ASN A 516 6.80 46.53 -20.46
N ALA A 517 7.49 45.61 -19.76
CA ALA A 517 6.98 44.96 -18.56
C ALA A 517 6.69 45.98 -17.44
N LYS A 518 7.58 46.98 -17.25
CA LYS A 518 7.35 48.09 -16.29
C LYS A 518 6.10 48.88 -16.66
N LYS A 519 5.93 49.27 -17.93
CA LYS A 519 4.73 49.98 -18.41
C LYS A 519 3.45 49.16 -18.22
N TYR A 520 3.50 47.85 -18.45
CA TYR A 520 2.35 46.98 -18.23
C TYR A 520 2.02 46.80 -16.74
N ALA A 521 3.02 46.77 -15.85
CA ALA A 521 2.82 46.66 -14.42
C ALA A 521 2.13 47.90 -13.82
N GLU A 522 2.45 49.11 -14.31
CA GLU A 522 1.84 50.37 -13.85
C GLU A 522 0.32 50.44 -14.05
N GLY A 523 -0.21 49.77 -15.08
CA GLY A 523 -1.64 49.72 -15.40
C GLY A 523 -2.38 48.46 -14.94
N ALA A 524 -1.69 47.51 -14.30
CA ALA A 524 -2.22 46.18 -14.03
C ALA A 524 -2.92 46.03 -12.67
N ARG A 525 -3.86 45.09 -12.57
CA ARG A 525 -4.43 44.63 -11.27
C ARG A 525 -3.34 43.94 -10.44
N GLU A 526 -3.49 43.96 -9.11
CA GLU A 526 -2.46 43.51 -8.15
C GLU A 526 -1.88 42.10 -8.41
N ARG A 527 -2.73 41.14 -8.80
CA ARG A 527 -2.28 39.77 -9.16
C ARG A 527 -1.34 39.76 -10.36
N ASN A 528 -1.56 40.65 -11.34
CA ASN A 528 -0.73 40.75 -12.54
C ASN A 528 0.57 41.51 -12.25
N LYS A 529 0.57 42.47 -11.31
CA LYS A 529 1.80 43.16 -10.85
C LYS A 529 2.82 42.17 -10.30
N LYS A 530 2.40 41.26 -9.42
CA LYS A 530 3.28 40.21 -8.87
C LYS A 530 3.88 39.32 -9.98
N GLY A 531 3.09 39.01 -11.02
CA GLY A 531 3.58 38.28 -12.19
C GLY A 531 4.67 39.04 -12.96
N TYR A 532 4.48 40.34 -13.19
CA TYR A 532 5.48 41.21 -13.83
C TYR A 532 6.73 41.43 -12.97
N GLU A 533 6.60 41.48 -11.65
CA GLU A 533 7.73 41.56 -10.71
C GLU A 533 8.62 40.32 -10.76
N ILE A 534 8.02 39.12 -10.70
CA ILE A 534 8.75 37.84 -10.82
C ILE A 534 9.46 37.75 -12.18
N MET A 535 8.78 38.17 -13.25
CA MET A 535 9.33 38.19 -14.60
C MET A 535 10.50 39.17 -14.75
N GLY A 536 10.37 40.37 -14.19
CA GLY A 536 11.46 41.34 -14.11
C GLY A 536 12.65 40.74 -13.39
N LYS A 537 12.45 40.14 -12.21
CA LYS A 537 13.52 39.47 -11.47
C LYS A 537 14.21 38.37 -12.28
N LYS A 538 13.46 37.48 -12.94
CA LYS A 538 14.04 36.44 -13.82
C LYS A 538 14.99 37.02 -14.87
N ILE A 539 14.65 38.16 -15.45
CA ILE A 539 15.50 38.85 -16.43
C ILE A 539 16.78 39.39 -15.78
N GLY A 540 16.67 39.98 -14.59
CA GLY A 540 17.85 40.39 -13.83
C GLY A 540 18.80 39.21 -13.54
N TRP A 541 18.24 38.05 -13.20
CA TRP A 541 18.99 36.81 -12.99
C TRP A 541 19.62 36.26 -14.28
N HIS A 542 18.91 36.28 -15.41
CA HIS A 542 19.45 35.96 -16.73
C HIS A 542 20.66 36.84 -17.09
N LEU A 543 20.56 38.14 -16.85
CA LEU A 543 21.66 39.09 -17.09
C LEU A 543 22.87 38.83 -16.17
N ARG A 544 22.65 38.39 -14.92
CA ARG A 544 23.74 37.96 -14.03
C ARG A 544 24.47 36.73 -14.57
N GLY A 545 23.74 35.77 -15.13
CA GLY A 545 24.30 34.59 -15.79
C GLY A 545 25.17 34.95 -17.00
N LEU A 546 24.65 35.83 -17.88
CA LEU A 546 25.41 36.36 -19.02
C LEU A 546 26.69 37.08 -18.56
N ALA A 547 26.60 37.91 -17.51
CA ALA A 547 27.75 38.61 -16.96
C ALA A 547 28.80 37.62 -16.43
N LYS A 548 28.40 36.63 -15.63
CA LYS A 548 29.30 35.61 -15.08
C LYS A 548 30.02 34.83 -16.19
N ALA A 549 29.32 34.43 -17.24
CA ALA A 549 29.93 33.75 -18.38
C ALA A 549 30.90 34.66 -19.16
N ALA A 550 30.56 35.94 -19.35
CA ALA A 550 31.46 36.92 -19.96
C ALA A 550 32.73 37.12 -19.15
N GLU A 551 32.62 37.21 -17.83
CA GLU A 551 33.76 37.29 -16.91
C GLU A 551 34.66 36.04 -17.01
N ALA A 552 34.06 34.85 -17.01
CA ALA A 552 34.78 33.58 -17.14
C ALA A 552 35.54 33.46 -18.48
N LYS A 553 35.03 34.07 -19.56
CA LYS A 553 35.70 34.14 -20.87
C LYS A 553 36.66 35.33 -21.03
N GLY A 554 36.79 36.19 -20.01
CA GLY A 554 37.65 37.37 -20.03
C GLY A 554 37.10 38.56 -20.82
N ASP A 555 35.83 38.52 -21.26
CA ASP A 555 35.15 39.62 -21.95
C ASP A 555 34.68 40.68 -20.93
N THR A 556 35.61 41.57 -20.63
CA THR A 556 35.41 42.62 -19.62
C THR A 556 34.36 43.65 -20.04
N GLU A 557 34.11 43.83 -21.34
CA GLU A 557 33.16 44.81 -21.85
C GLU A 557 31.73 44.32 -21.68
N ASN A 558 31.44 43.11 -22.16
CA ASN A 558 30.10 42.52 -22.07
C ASN A 558 29.74 42.11 -20.64
N TYR A 559 30.74 41.71 -19.83
CA TYR A 559 30.57 41.55 -18.38
C TYR A 559 30.01 42.83 -17.73
N LYS A 560 30.68 43.97 -17.94
CA LYS A 560 30.27 45.24 -17.33
C LYS A 560 28.87 45.65 -17.78
N ARG A 561 28.58 45.51 -19.07
CA ARG A 561 27.28 45.89 -19.65
C ARG A 561 26.14 45.03 -19.10
N ALA A 562 26.27 43.71 -19.10
CA ALA A 562 25.25 42.82 -18.54
C ALA A 562 25.08 43.02 -17.03
N LEU A 563 26.18 43.20 -16.30
CA LEU A 563 26.16 43.43 -14.85
C LEU A 563 25.50 44.75 -14.47
N GLU A 564 25.80 45.84 -15.18
CA GLU A 564 25.19 47.16 -14.94
C GLU A 564 23.68 47.10 -15.16
N LEU A 565 23.23 46.44 -16.23
CA LEU A 565 21.81 46.24 -16.50
C LEU A 565 21.14 45.35 -15.45
N ALA A 566 21.78 44.24 -15.07
CA ALA A 566 21.27 43.36 -14.03
C ALA A 566 21.06 44.09 -12.69
N ARG A 567 21.99 44.99 -12.31
CA ARG A 567 21.91 45.79 -11.09
C ARG A 567 20.74 46.77 -11.06
N THR A 568 20.15 47.11 -12.20
CA THR A 568 18.93 47.93 -12.23
C THR A 568 17.67 47.14 -11.85
N ILE A 569 17.79 45.82 -11.69
CA ILE A 569 16.67 44.88 -11.49
C ILE A 569 16.87 44.02 -10.24
N VAL A 570 18.07 43.45 -10.05
CA VAL A 570 18.43 42.57 -8.92
C VAL A 570 19.66 43.14 -8.23
N GLU A 571 19.51 43.43 -6.94
CA GLU A 571 20.58 43.98 -6.09
C GLU A 571 21.73 42.97 -5.92
N ASP A 572 22.96 43.48 -5.76
CA ASP A 572 24.16 42.64 -5.59
C ASP A 572 24.04 41.70 -4.37
N GLU A 573 23.47 42.19 -3.27
CA GLU A 573 23.33 41.41 -2.03
C GLU A 573 22.28 40.30 -2.15
N GLU A 574 21.19 40.55 -2.88
CA GLU A 574 20.16 39.53 -3.17
C GLU A 574 20.76 38.41 -4.04
N TYR A 575 21.51 38.80 -5.08
CA TYR A 575 22.22 37.85 -5.94
C TYR A 575 23.18 36.97 -5.13
N LYS A 576 24.05 37.60 -4.33
CA LYS A 576 25.03 36.91 -3.50
C LYS A 576 24.38 35.96 -2.50
N THR A 577 23.35 36.42 -1.78
CA THR A 577 22.67 35.64 -0.74
C THR A 577 22.02 34.38 -1.31
N LEU A 578 21.36 34.48 -2.47
CA LEU A 578 20.74 33.32 -3.10
C LEU A 578 21.82 32.38 -3.65
N MET A 579 22.85 32.87 -4.34
CA MET A 579 23.93 32.01 -4.84
C MET A 579 24.64 31.26 -3.71
N GLU A 580 25.00 31.94 -2.61
CA GLU A 580 25.66 31.29 -1.46
C GLU A 580 24.76 30.32 -0.70
N SER A 581 23.44 30.55 -0.68
CA SER A 581 22.52 29.72 0.10
C SER A 581 21.81 28.63 -0.71
N ARG A 582 21.87 28.69 -2.04
CA ARG A 582 21.15 27.82 -2.97
C ARG A 582 22.02 27.16 -4.02
N VAL A 583 23.32 27.42 -4.08
CA VAL A 583 24.22 26.80 -5.07
C VAL A 583 25.36 26.09 -4.33
N ASP A 584 25.54 24.80 -4.63
CA ASP A 584 26.62 24.00 -4.06
C ASP A 584 27.95 24.20 -4.82
N GLU A 585 29.03 23.62 -4.30
CA GLU A 585 30.40 23.81 -4.81
C GLU A 585 30.58 23.37 -6.27
N ASP A 586 29.75 22.45 -6.75
CA ASP A 586 29.72 21.95 -8.13
C ASP A 586 28.85 22.81 -9.08
N GLY A 587 28.22 23.86 -8.56
CA GLY A 587 27.32 24.73 -9.32
C GLY A 587 25.87 24.23 -9.42
N SER A 588 25.51 23.15 -8.73
CA SER A 588 24.14 22.62 -8.69
C SER A 588 23.23 23.37 -7.71
N PHE A 589 21.91 23.33 -7.92
CA PHE A 589 20.94 23.99 -7.04
C PHE A 589 20.63 23.14 -5.80
N LYS A 590 20.82 23.74 -4.63
CA LYS A 590 20.63 23.15 -3.31
C LYS A 590 19.21 23.33 -2.77
N LEU A 591 18.59 22.21 -2.41
CA LEU A 591 17.35 22.18 -1.62
C LEU A 591 17.65 22.29 -0.11
N LYS A 592 16.89 23.13 0.59
CA LYS A 592 16.91 23.24 2.06
C LYS A 592 15.84 22.30 2.64
N LYS A 593 16.06 21.83 3.87
CA LYS A 593 15.14 20.93 4.57
C LYS A 593 13.73 21.53 4.71
N GLU A 594 13.63 22.85 4.76
CA GLU A 594 12.40 23.61 4.87
C GLU A 594 11.59 23.62 3.56
N ASP A 595 12.24 23.48 2.40
CA ASP A 595 11.55 23.46 1.11
C ASP A 595 10.71 22.20 0.91
N LEU A 596 11.05 21.13 1.64
CA LEU A 596 10.36 19.84 1.64
C LEU A 596 9.12 19.82 2.54
N LYS A 597 8.79 20.92 3.22
CA LYS A 597 7.57 21.03 4.04
C LYS A 597 6.35 21.32 3.17
N SER A 598 5.23 20.64 3.46
CA SER A 598 3.98 20.59 2.67
C SER A 598 3.37 21.94 2.28
N GLU A 599 3.69 23.03 2.98
CA GLU A 599 3.15 24.37 2.71
C GLU A 599 3.69 25.00 1.42
N ASN A 600 4.86 24.56 0.93
CA ASN A 600 5.46 25.07 -0.30
C ASN A 600 5.02 24.31 -1.57
N ILE A 601 4.30 23.20 -1.43
CA ILE A 601 3.85 22.34 -2.54
C ILE A 601 2.47 22.80 -3.07
N VAL A 602 1.72 23.60 -2.30
CA VAL A 602 0.30 23.90 -2.56
C VAL A 602 0.05 25.32 -3.10
N SER A 603 1.04 26.22 -3.17
CA SER A 603 0.78 27.61 -3.58
C SER A 603 0.82 27.84 -5.09
N SER A 604 0.00 27.14 -5.87
CA SER A 604 -0.46 27.64 -7.18
C SER A 604 -1.76 26.98 -7.63
N SER A 605 -2.86 27.32 -6.94
CA SER A 605 -4.22 27.23 -7.48
C SER A 605 -4.70 28.61 -7.97
#